data_AF-A0A438FRA2-F1
#
_entry.id   AF-A0A438FRA2-F1
#
_cell.length_a   1.000
_cell.length_b   1.000
_cell.length_c   1.000
_cell.angle_alpha   90.00
_cell.angle_beta   90.00
_cell.angle_gamma   90.00
#
_symmetry.space_group_name_H-M   'P 1'
#
loop_
_entity.id
_entity.type
_entity.pdbx_description
1 polymer ?
#
loop_
_entity_poly.entity_id
_entity_poly.type
_entity_poly.pdbx_seq_one_letter_code
_entity_poly.pdbx_strand_id
1 'polypeptide(L)'
;MDTSETPFDPNNNTSTMDADSTTGRRKVRGDSRGVGTDKLIQANGSRPLGGVEIKPENNAPTGVNSSRMKSEIGTIVRNYAPLDVEKWADISESDKVFMMEKLQEKFIIDFTQDHVKKAIEGKMAARYRDHRNKCHKHFKKYPTIALAKQNPYKHVSDQKQWDWLCDRFASEKFQARHTGQAPGQIELFKLMHWTSQNGWINQEAEASYEKMLELQKQPVPEGGQALKEAEICVQVLGSRSGYIKGLGHGPRPPSSSSKSTHKSHREIELENELKATRELLQSQETRIQHQQSQIAQLASFVSEMRQHMHIPGSSSRSSSPSDDTPLMDS
;
A
#
# COMPACT_ATOMS: atom_id res chain seq x y z
N MET A 1 17.27 -60.83 55.73
CA MET A 1 18.25 -60.05 56.49
C MET A 1 18.44 -58.73 55.78
N ASP A 2 18.33 -57.66 56.55
CA ASP A 2 18.57 -56.24 56.26
C ASP A 2 17.76 -55.48 55.20
N THR A 3 16.67 -54.91 55.72
CA THR A 3 16.13 -53.57 55.48
C THR A 3 17.11 -52.45 55.84
N SER A 4 17.20 -51.39 55.05
CA SER A 4 17.27 -50.03 55.62
C SER A 4 16.57 -49.02 54.71
N GLU A 5 15.52 -48.45 55.29
CA GLU A 5 14.63 -47.42 54.77
C GLU A 5 15.25 -46.03 54.95
N THR A 6 14.89 -45.11 54.04
CA THR A 6 14.85 -43.66 54.27
C THR A 6 13.78 -43.31 55.31
N PRO A 7 13.95 -42.22 56.08
CA PRO A 7 12.86 -41.22 56.09
C PRO A 7 13.28 -39.72 56.12
N PHE A 8 12.35 -38.92 55.56
CA PHE A 8 12.01 -37.49 55.74
C PHE A 8 12.48 -36.81 57.05
N ASP A 9 12.78 -35.51 57.14
CA ASP A 9 11.94 -34.29 56.94
C ASP A 9 12.81 -33.04 57.33
N PRO A 10 12.34 -31.77 57.45
CA PRO A 10 11.56 -30.86 56.58
C PRO A 10 12.30 -29.50 56.34
N ASN A 11 11.62 -28.57 55.67
CA ASN A 11 11.76 -27.11 55.78
C ASN A 11 12.71 -26.34 54.83
N ASN A 12 12.09 -26.01 53.70
CA ASN A 12 12.35 -24.95 52.74
C ASN A 12 12.15 -23.54 53.34
N ASN A 13 13.17 -22.66 53.28
CA ASN A 13 13.00 -21.22 53.02
C ASN A 13 14.34 -20.48 52.86
N THR A 14 14.62 -19.95 51.65
CA THR A 14 15.19 -18.61 51.35
C THR A 14 15.38 -18.52 49.83
N SER A 15 14.43 -17.93 49.11
CA SER A 15 14.40 -16.51 48.71
C SER A 15 15.50 -16.11 47.71
N THR A 16 15.20 -16.26 46.42
CA THR A 16 15.62 -15.31 45.39
C THR A 16 14.41 -14.99 44.51
N MET A 17 13.97 -13.74 44.62
CA MET A 17 12.87 -13.16 43.86
C MET A 17 13.40 -12.75 42.48
N ASP A 18 13.00 -13.46 41.44
CA ASP A 18 13.02 -12.90 40.07
C ASP A 18 11.58 -12.53 39.70
N ALA A 19 11.34 -11.22 39.70
CA ALA A 19 10.07 -10.61 39.40
C ALA A 19 9.73 -10.81 37.91
N ASP A 20 8.86 -11.78 37.64
CA ASP A 20 8.08 -11.85 36.41
C ASP A 20 7.26 -10.55 36.27
N SER A 21 7.71 -9.65 35.39
CA SER A 21 6.94 -8.48 34.98
C SER A 21 5.85 -8.92 34.01
N THR A 22 4.89 -9.71 34.49
CA THR A 22 3.60 -9.89 33.83
C THR A 22 2.80 -8.60 33.98
N THR A 23 3.11 -7.64 33.10
CA THR A 23 2.26 -6.46 32.90
C THR A 23 0.83 -6.93 32.64
N GLY A 24 -0.05 -6.70 33.62
CA GLY A 24 -1.45 -7.09 33.58
C GLY A 24 -2.15 -6.48 32.36
N ARG A 25 -2.28 -7.27 31.30
CA ARG A 25 -3.02 -6.88 30.10
C ARG A 25 -4.48 -6.72 30.52
N ARG A 26 -4.95 -5.47 30.65
CA ARG A 26 -6.36 -5.16 30.94
C ARG A 26 -7.25 -5.99 30.02
N LYS A 27 -8.24 -6.70 30.58
CA LYS A 27 -9.29 -7.35 29.79
C LYS A 27 -10.04 -6.27 29.01
N VAL A 28 -9.66 -6.04 27.76
CA VAL A 28 -10.36 -5.11 26.88
C VAL A 28 -11.65 -5.79 26.41
N ARG A 29 -12.77 -5.07 26.48
CA ARG A 29 -14.06 -5.58 26.00
C ARG A 29 -14.01 -5.82 24.49
N GLY A 30 -14.40 -7.02 24.05
CA GLY A 30 -14.49 -7.39 22.64
C GLY A 30 -15.65 -6.70 21.90
N ASP A 31 -15.77 -6.98 20.60
CA ASP A 31 -16.87 -6.46 19.77
C ASP A 31 -18.25 -6.85 20.37
N SER A 32 -19.24 -5.96 20.25
CA SER A 32 -20.62 -6.26 20.71
C SER A 32 -21.22 -7.44 19.94
N ARG A 33 -21.92 -8.32 20.65
CA ARG A 33 -22.63 -9.49 20.12
C ARG A 33 -24.16 -9.37 20.23
N GLY A 34 -24.70 -8.21 20.59
CA GLY A 34 -26.15 -8.02 20.79
C GLY A 34 -26.74 -8.61 22.08
N VAL A 35 -26.01 -9.50 22.77
CA VAL A 35 -26.47 -10.23 23.98
C VAL A 35 -27.12 -9.36 25.05
N GLY A 36 -26.62 -8.16 25.29
CA GLY A 36 -27.21 -7.24 26.28
C GLY A 36 -28.57 -6.68 25.86
N THR A 37 -28.77 -6.48 24.56
CA THR A 37 -30.06 -6.08 23.97
C THR A 37 -31.04 -7.25 24.04
N ASP A 38 -30.59 -8.46 23.68
CA ASP A 38 -31.42 -9.67 23.67
C ASP A 38 -31.97 -10.02 25.06
N LYS A 39 -31.13 -9.91 26.09
CA LYS A 39 -31.57 -10.08 27.49
C LYS A 39 -32.65 -9.09 27.92
N LEU A 40 -32.56 -7.84 27.46
CA LEU A 40 -33.59 -6.83 27.76
C LEU A 40 -34.89 -7.09 27.01
N ILE A 41 -34.81 -7.54 25.76
CA ILE A 41 -35.99 -7.95 24.99
C ILE A 41 -36.68 -9.12 25.68
N GLN A 42 -35.91 -10.13 26.11
CA GLN A 42 -36.44 -11.28 26.85
C GLN A 42 -37.09 -10.86 28.17
N ALA A 43 -36.45 -9.97 28.94
CA ALA A 43 -37.02 -9.41 30.16
C ALA A 43 -38.28 -8.56 29.90
N ASN A 44 -38.38 -7.95 28.71
CA ASN A 44 -39.55 -7.21 28.24
C ASN A 44 -40.62 -8.11 27.58
N GLY A 45 -40.62 -9.41 27.91
CA GLY A 45 -41.60 -10.37 27.37
C GLY A 45 -41.42 -10.65 25.88
N SER A 46 -40.19 -10.61 25.37
CA SER A 46 -39.82 -10.76 23.95
C SER A 46 -40.41 -9.69 23.02
N ARG A 47 -40.73 -8.50 23.56
CA ARG A 47 -41.23 -7.37 22.77
C ARG A 47 -40.09 -6.44 22.33
N PRO A 48 -40.16 -5.88 21.11
CA PRO A 48 -39.17 -4.91 20.63
C PRO A 48 -39.04 -3.70 21.58
N LEU A 49 -37.83 -3.19 21.70
CA LEU A 49 -37.53 -2.06 22.58
C LEU A 49 -37.99 -0.75 21.96
N GLY A 50 -38.85 -0.02 22.67
CA GLY A 50 -39.24 1.35 22.34
C GLY A 50 -38.24 2.41 22.83
N GLY A 51 -38.61 3.68 22.73
CA GLY A 51 -37.82 4.79 23.27
C GLY A 51 -36.59 5.15 22.44
N VAL A 52 -36.64 4.88 21.14
CA VAL A 52 -35.68 5.42 20.17
C VAL A 52 -36.44 6.32 19.19
N GLU A 53 -36.01 7.56 19.09
CA GLU A 53 -36.58 8.56 18.19
C GLU A 53 -35.48 9.10 17.27
N ILE A 54 -35.79 9.20 15.97
CA ILE A 54 -34.91 9.80 14.97
C ILE A 54 -35.59 11.08 14.48
N LYS A 55 -35.10 12.21 14.99
CA LYS A 55 -35.61 13.53 14.60
C LYS A 55 -35.04 13.93 13.23
N PRO A 56 -35.85 14.56 12.36
CA PRO A 56 -35.43 14.96 11.01
C PRO A 56 -34.30 15.99 11.01
N GLU A 57 -34.19 16.81 12.06
CA GLU A 57 -33.16 17.86 12.18
C GLU A 57 -31.73 17.30 12.26
N ASN A 58 -31.52 16.22 13.02
CA ASN A 58 -30.19 15.69 13.32
C ASN A 58 -29.94 14.30 12.70
N ASN A 59 -30.97 13.62 12.17
CA ASN A 59 -30.91 12.25 11.63
C ASN A 59 -30.17 11.25 12.54
N ALA A 60 -30.22 11.51 13.85
CA ALA A 60 -29.50 10.77 14.86
C ALA A 60 -30.50 10.08 15.78
N PRO A 61 -30.30 8.77 16.07
CA PRO A 61 -31.09 8.11 17.09
C PRO A 61 -30.81 8.71 18.46
N THR A 62 -31.88 9.18 19.08
CA THR A 62 -31.93 9.69 20.46
C THR A 62 -32.84 8.82 21.31
N GLY A 63 -32.70 8.92 22.62
CA GLY A 63 -33.49 8.15 23.58
C GLY A 63 -32.70 7.03 24.27
N VAL A 64 -33.36 6.40 25.25
CA VAL A 64 -32.76 5.48 26.24
C VAL A 64 -32.08 4.27 25.58
N ASN A 65 -32.67 3.78 24.48
CA ASN A 65 -32.19 2.61 23.75
C ASN A 65 -31.34 2.95 22.52
N SER A 66 -31.05 4.23 22.27
CA SER A 66 -30.31 4.68 21.08
C SER A 66 -28.91 4.08 20.96
N SER A 67 -28.18 3.96 22.08
CA SER A 67 -26.83 3.36 22.12
C SER A 67 -26.86 1.87 21.79
N ARG A 68 -27.89 1.16 22.27
CA ARG A 68 -28.11 -0.26 21.99
C ARG A 68 -28.43 -0.46 20.51
N MET A 69 -29.31 0.36 19.95
CA MET A 69 -29.64 0.30 18.53
C MET A 69 -28.40 0.55 17.65
N LYS A 70 -27.57 1.56 17.98
CA LYS A 70 -26.30 1.81 17.26
C LYS A 70 -25.36 0.59 17.28
N SER A 71 -25.33 -0.15 18.39
CA SER A 71 -24.53 -1.36 18.52
C SER A 71 -25.13 -2.51 17.70
N GLU A 72 -26.45 -2.65 17.72
CA GLU A 72 -27.19 -3.68 16.98
C GLU A 72 -27.06 -3.51 15.47
N ILE A 73 -27.18 -2.27 14.96
CA ILE A 73 -26.90 -1.93 13.56
C ILE A 73 -25.52 -2.47 13.15
N GLY A 74 -24.51 -2.28 14.00
CA GLY A 74 -23.18 -2.82 13.73
C GLY A 74 -23.13 -4.33 13.71
N THR A 75 -23.87 -5.02 14.56
CA THR A 75 -23.95 -6.49 14.60
C THR A 75 -24.66 -7.03 13.35
N ILE A 76 -25.80 -6.45 12.99
CA ILE A 76 -26.57 -6.83 11.79
C ILE A 76 -25.70 -6.69 10.55
N VAL A 77 -25.06 -5.53 10.36
CA VAL A 77 -24.22 -5.29 9.17
C VAL A 77 -23.03 -6.26 9.10
N ARG A 78 -22.43 -6.64 10.24
CA ARG A 78 -21.32 -7.63 10.23
C ARG A 78 -21.78 -9.04 9.88
N ASN A 79 -23.01 -9.40 10.22
CA ASN A 79 -23.47 -10.78 10.10
C ASN A 79 -24.21 -11.03 8.77
N TYR A 80 -24.84 -9.99 8.20
CA TYR A 80 -25.79 -10.17 7.10
C TYR A 80 -25.46 -9.34 5.85
N ALA A 81 -24.60 -8.31 5.93
CA ALA A 81 -24.31 -7.50 4.75
C ALA A 81 -23.38 -8.26 3.78
N PRO A 82 -23.73 -8.37 2.49
CA PRO A 82 -22.88 -9.03 1.52
C PRO A 82 -21.58 -8.24 1.31
N LEU A 83 -20.46 -8.95 1.25
CA LEU A 83 -19.13 -8.37 1.14
C LEU A 83 -18.51 -8.53 -0.26
N ASP A 84 -19.16 -9.28 -1.14
CA ASP A 84 -18.79 -9.56 -2.52
C ASP A 84 -19.31 -8.51 -3.53
N VAL A 85 -19.46 -7.26 -3.09
CA VAL A 85 -19.90 -6.09 -3.89
C VAL A 85 -18.89 -4.95 -3.86
N GLU A 86 -18.92 -3.97 -4.77
CA GLU A 86 -17.91 -2.89 -4.74
C GLU A 86 -18.10 -1.90 -3.58
N LYS A 87 -19.34 -1.46 -3.36
CA LYS A 87 -19.71 -0.44 -2.36
C LYS A 87 -21.12 -0.71 -1.83
N TRP A 88 -21.48 -0.05 -0.72
CA TRP A 88 -22.80 -0.14 -0.10
C TRP A 88 -23.97 0.10 -1.08
N ALA A 89 -23.80 1.04 -2.01
CA ALA A 89 -24.82 1.37 -3.00
C ALA A 89 -25.13 0.22 -3.97
N ASP A 90 -24.22 -0.75 -4.12
CA ASP A 90 -24.40 -1.89 -5.03
C ASP A 90 -24.96 -3.13 -4.30
N ILE A 91 -25.20 -3.04 -2.98
CA ILE A 91 -25.93 -4.07 -2.24
C ILE A 91 -27.38 -4.06 -2.72
N SER A 92 -27.95 -5.24 -2.95
CA SER A 92 -29.34 -5.37 -3.40
C SER A 92 -30.30 -4.70 -2.42
N GLU A 93 -31.37 -4.09 -2.93
CA GLU A 93 -32.39 -3.49 -2.07
C GLU A 93 -33.05 -4.54 -1.17
N SER A 94 -33.17 -5.79 -1.62
CA SER A 94 -33.66 -6.90 -0.79
C SER A 94 -32.78 -7.17 0.43
N ASP A 95 -31.46 -7.15 0.29
CA ASP A 95 -30.54 -7.37 1.42
C ASP A 95 -30.58 -6.20 2.40
N LYS A 96 -30.72 -4.96 1.89
CA LYS A 96 -30.89 -3.78 2.73
C LYS A 96 -32.19 -3.85 3.53
N VAL A 97 -33.29 -4.22 2.88
CA VAL A 97 -34.59 -4.40 3.54
C VAL A 97 -34.50 -5.51 4.59
N PHE A 98 -33.90 -6.65 4.26
CA PHE A 98 -33.69 -7.74 5.22
C PHE A 98 -32.92 -7.29 6.47
N MET A 99 -31.84 -6.50 6.30
CA MET A 99 -31.11 -5.94 7.43
C MET A 99 -31.95 -4.95 8.27
N MET A 100 -32.84 -4.19 7.63
CA MET A 100 -33.78 -3.30 8.31
C MET A 100 -34.86 -4.08 9.08
N GLU A 101 -35.39 -5.15 8.52
CA GLU A 101 -36.35 -6.06 9.19
C GLU A 101 -35.72 -6.68 10.45
N LYS A 102 -34.46 -7.14 10.37
CA LYS A 102 -33.71 -7.61 11.54
C LYS A 102 -33.54 -6.57 12.63
N LEU A 103 -33.52 -5.29 12.28
CA LEU A 103 -33.49 -4.22 13.27
C LEU A 103 -34.88 -4.00 13.90
N GLN A 104 -35.95 -4.10 13.12
CA GLN A 104 -37.34 -3.99 13.59
C GLN A 104 -37.77 -5.11 14.52
N GLU A 105 -37.22 -6.32 14.38
CA GLU A 105 -37.43 -7.43 15.32
C GLU A 105 -37.03 -7.04 16.77
N LYS A 106 -36.07 -6.11 16.93
CA LYS A 106 -35.49 -5.73 18.22
C LYS A 106 -35.88 -4.35 18.72
N PHE A 107 -36.30 -3.45 17.84
CA PHE A 107 -36.63 -2.06 18.16
C PHE A 107 -37.93 -1.63 17.48
N ILE A 108 -38.75 -0.86 18.20
CA ILE A 108 -39.95 -0.24 17.61
C ILE A 108 -39.46 0.94 16.75
N ILE A 109 -39.44 0.76 15.44
CA ILE A 109 -38.98 1.76 14.46
C ILE A 109 -40.07 1.96 13.40
N ASP A 110 -40.44 3.22 13.20
CA ASP A 110 -41.37 3.62 12.16
C ASP A 110 -40.62 3.89 10.83
N PHE A 111 -40.55 2.87 9.97
CA PHE A 111 -39.98 2.98 8.62
C PHE A 111 -40.95 3.57 7.58
N THR A 112 -42.18 3.97 7.97
CA THR A 112 -43.06 4.73 7.06
C THR A 112 -42.48 6.11 6.77
N GLN A 113 -41.64 6.62 7.68
CA GLN A 113 -40.96 7.90 7.55
C GLN A 113 -39.66 7.75 6.75
N ASP A 114 -39.59 8.41 5.59
CA ASP A 114 -38.45 8.35 4.68
C ASP A 114 -37.13 8.83 5.32
N HIS A 115 -37.17 9.86 6.18
CA HIS A 115 -35.96 10.33 6.87
C HIS A 115 -35.42 9.30 7.86
N VAL A 116 -36.29 8.52 8.51
CA VAL A 116 -35.90 7.44 9.43
C VAL A 116 -35.19 6.34 8.65
N LYS A 117 -35.76 5.93 7.51
CA LYS A 117 -35.15 4.93 6.62
C LYS A 117 -33.76 5.39 6.16
N LYS A 118 -33.64 6.61 5.63
CA LYS A 118 -32.37 7.21 5.19
C LYS A 118 -31.34 7.32 6.31
N ALA A 119 -31.76 7.72 7.51
CA ALA A 119 -30.89 7.83 8.67
C ALA A 119 -30.32 6.47 9.10
N ILE A 120 -31.16 5.43 9.14
CA ILE A 120 -30.73 4.06 9.48
C ILE A 120 -29.83 3.50 8.39
N GLU A 121 -30.18 3.65 7.11
CA GLU A 121 -29.34 3.21 5.98
C GLU A 121 -27.97 3.89 6.02
N GLY A 122 -27.92 5.20 6.26
CA GLY A 122 -26.65 5.93 6.41
C GLY A 122 -25.79 5.40 7.55
N LYS A 123 -26.40 4.99 8.67
CA LYS A 123 -25.69 4.36 9.79
C LYS A 123 -25.21 2.95 9.42
N MET A 124 -26.02 2.15 8.73
CA MET A 124 -25.61 0.83 8.24
C MET A 124 -24.44 0.95 7.25
N ALA A 125 -24.51 1.87 6.29
CA ALA A 125 -23.45 2.16 5.33
C ALA A 125 -22.13 2.57 6.00
N ALA A 126 -22.20 3.39 7.06
CA ALA A 126 -21.03 3.74 7.85
C ALA A 126 -20.42 2.51 8.55
N ARG A 127 -21.25 1.66 9.17
CA ARG A 127 -20.79 0.41 9.80
C ARG A 127 -20.21 -0.58 8.80
N TYR A 128 -20.75 -0.62 7.59
CA TYR A 128 -20.25 -1.44 6.51
C TYR A 128 -18.84 -1.03 6.09
N ARG A 129 -18.63 0.28 5.93
CA ARG A 129 -17.30 0.85 5.64
C ARG A 129 -16.30 0.54 6.76
N ASP A 130 -16.70 0.73 8.01
CA ASP A 130 -15.86 0.39 9.18
C ASP A 130 -15.48 -1.10 9.18
N HIS A 131 -16.43 -1.98 8.86
CA HIS A 131 -16.21 -3.41 8.79
C HIS A 131 -15.21 -3.77 7.68
N ARG A 132 -15.39 -3.25 6.46
CA ARG A 132 -14.44 -3.43 5.35
C ARG A 132 -13.05 -2.91 5.68
N ASN A 133 -12.96 -1.78 6.38
CA ASN A 133 -11.68 -1.25 6.85
C ASN A 133 -10.98 -2.20 7.84
N LYS A 134 -11.73 -2.87 8.73
CA LYS A 134 -11.19 -3.91 9.61
C LYS A 134 -10.72 -5.14 8.83
N CYS A 135 -11.48 -5.58 7.83
CA CYS A 135 -11.10 -6.65 6.91
C CYS A 135 -9.78 -6.34 6.19
N HIS A 136 -9.66 -5.13 5.62
CA HIS A 136 -8.43 -4.69 4.95
C HIS A 136 -7.24 -4.62 5.92
N LYS A 137 -7.43 -4.09 7.14
CA LYS A 137 -6.38 -4.11 8.18
C LYS A 137 -5.93 -5.53 8.55
N HIS A 138 -6.84 -6.50 8.53
CA HIS A 138 -6.50 -7.90 8.77
C HIS A 138 -5.74 -8.50 7.60
N PHE A 139 -6.20 -8.26 6.36
CA PHE A 139 -5.52 -8.68 5.13
C PHE A 139 -4.06 -8.22 5.09
N LYS A 140 -3.77 -6.95 5.44
CA LYS A 140 -2.40 -6.39 5.45
C LYS A 140 -1.43 -7.05 6.44
N LYS A 141 -1.89 -7.92 7.34
CA LYS A 141 -1.00 -8.68 8.24
C LYS A 141 -0.28 -9.82 7.54
N TYR A 142 -0.78 -10.24 6.37
CA TYR A 142 -0.22 -11.36 5.62
C TYR A 142 0.58 -10.82 4.43
N PRO A 143 1.78 -11.39 4.16
CA PRO A 143 2.64 -10.90 3.09
C PRO A 143 2.14 -11.31 1.69
N THR A 144 1.37 -12.39 1.59
CA THR A 144 0.86 -12.91 0.31
C THR A 144 -0.66 -13.09 0.36
N ILE A 145 -1.29 -12.97 -0.82
CA ILE A 145 -2.74 -13.15 -0.98
C ILE A 145 -3.16 -14.57 -0.59
N ALA A 146 -2.36 -15.58 -0.94
CA ALA A 146 -2.64 -16.97 -0.60
C ALA A 146 -2.71 -17.19 0.91
N LEU A 147 -1.77 -16.62 1.68
CA LEU A 147 -1.81 -16.69 3.14
C LEU A 147 -2.98 -15.91 3.72
N ALA A 148 -3.33 -14.75 3.13
CA ALA A 148 -4.51 -14.00 3.55
C ALA A 148 -5.81 -14.78 3.35
N LYS A 149 -5.97 -15.46 2.20
CA LYS A 149 -7.15 -16.29 1.88
C LYS A 149 -7.32 -17.46 2.85
N GLN A 150 -6.22 -18.11 3.26
CA GLN A 150 -6.25 -19.19 4.27
C GLN A 150 -6.61 -18.71 5.68
N ASN A 151 -6.58 -17.40 5.94
CA ASN A 151 -6.85 -16.82 7.26
C ASN A 151 -8.00 -15.80 7.23
N PRO A 152 -9.26 -16.25 7.08
CA PRO A 152 -10.43 -15.39 7.09
C PRO A 152 -10.50 -14.45 8.29
N TYR A 153 -11.01 -13.24 8.06
CA TYR A 153 -11.28 -12.33 9.16
C TYR A 153 -12.41 -12.89 10.05
N LYS A 154 -12.24 -12.83 11.37
CA LYS A 154 -13.15 -13.42 12.38
C LYS A 154 -14.65 -13.11 12.25
N HIS A 155 -15.02 -12.07 11.50
CA HIS A 155 -16.42 -11.67 11.27
C HIS A 155 -16.83 -11.84 9.79
N VAL A 156 -16.10 -12.65 9.02
CA VAL A 156 -16.43 -13.05 7.65
C VAL A 156 -16.42 -14.57 7.62
N SER A 157 -17.60 -15.16 7.81
CA SER A 157 -17.74 -16.62 7.89
C SER A 157 -17.74 -17.29 6.52
N ASP A 158 -18.18 -16.57 5.48
CA ASP A 158 -18.19 -17.08 4.11
C ASP A 158 -16.81 -16.91 3.45
N GLN A 159 -16.17 -18.03 3.15
CA GLN A 159 -14.86 -18.07 2.49
C GLN A 159 -14.91 -17.40 1.11
N LYS A 160 -16.00 -17.55 0.36
CA LYS A 160 -16.12 -16.96 -0.98
C LYS A 160 -16.11 -15.44 -0.92
N GLN A 161 -16.81 -14.87 0.06
CA GLN A 161 -16.80 -13.43 0.29
C GLN A 161 -15.44 -12.93 0.78
N TRP A 162 -14.75 -13.71 1.62
CA TRP A 162 -13.39 -13.38 2.05
C TRP A 162 -12.39 -13.42 0.90
N ASP A 163 -12.46 -14.43 0.04
CA ASP A 163 -11.59 -14.55 -1.13
C ASP A 163 -11.81 -13.40 -2.10
N TRP A 164 -13.08 -13.05 -2.36
CA TRP A 164 -13.44 -11.88 -3.17
C TRP A 164 -12.85 -10.60 -2.59
N LEU A 165 -12.94 -10.40 -1.27
CA LEU A 165 -12.33 -9.26 -0.59
C LEU A 165 -10.80 -9.25 -0.72
N CYS A 166 -10.14 -10.41 -0.58
CA CYS A 166 -8.69 -10.52 -0.76
C CYS A 166 -8.28 -10.14 -2.18
N ASP A 167 -8.98 -10.63 -3.20
CA ASP A 167 -8.72 -10.30 -4.60
C ASP A 167 -8.97 -8.82 -4.88
N ARG A 168 -10.05 -8.26 -4.31
CA ARG A 168 -10.34 -6.83 -4.37
C ARG A 168 -9.24 -6.00 -3.72
N PHE A 169 -8.76 -6.38 -2.53
CA PHE A 169 -7.70 -5.67 -1.84
C PHE A 169 -6.38 -5.77 -2.58
N ALA A 170 -6.10 -6.90 -3.22
CA ALA A 170 -4.90 -7.09 -4.03
C ALA A 170 -4.94 -6.38 -5.39
N SER A 171 -6.12 -6.04 -5.90
CA SER A 171 -6.26 -5.39 -7.21
C SER A 171 -5.49 -4.07 -7.30
N GLU A 172 -4.88 -3.81 -8.46
CA GLU A 172 -4.13 -2.57 -8.72
C GLU A 172 -4.98 -1.32 -8.48
N LYS A 173 -6.24 -1.35 -8.95
CA LYS A 173 -7.21 -0.26 -8.76
C LYS A 173 -7.44 0.07 -7.29
N PHE A 174 -7.45 -0.94 -6.41
CA PHE A 174 -7.62 -0.74 -4.97
C PHE A 174 -6.32 -0.26 -4.32
N GLN A 175 -5.18 -0.88 -4.67
CA GLN A 175 -3.87 -0.50 -4.14
C GLN A 175 -3.52 0.93 -4.51
N ALA A 176 -3.72 1.37 -5.76
CA ALA A 176 -3.49 2.74 -6.20
C ALA A 176 -4.23 3.79 -5.35
N ARG A 177 -5.43 3.46 -4.83
CA ARG A 177 -6.21 4.33 -3.95
C ARG A 177 -5.71 4.34 -2.50
N HIS A 178 -5.01 3.29 -2.07
CA HIS A 178 -4.67 3.03 -0.67
C HIS A 178 -3.18 3.10 -0.33
N THR A 179 -2.28 2.94 -1.31
CA THR A 179 -0.82 3.07 -1.12
C THR A 179 -0.37 4.52 -1.04
N GLY A 180 -1.25 5.48 -1.32
CA GLY A 180 -0.90 6.90 -1.27
C GLY A 180 0.12 7.30 -2.34
N GLN A 181 0.36 6.45 -3.35
CA GLN A 181 0.82 6.95 -4.64
C GLN A 181 -0.26 7.90 -5.12
N ALA A 182 -0.03 9.20 -4.91
CA ALA A 182 -0.89 10.23 -5.44
C ALA A 182 -1.10 9.88 -6.92
N PRO A 183 -2.36 9.82 -7.40
CA PRO A 183 -2.63 9.67 -8.81
C PRO A 183 -1.71 10.64 -9.55
N GLY A 184 -1.11 10.17 -10.64
CA GLY A 184 -0.35 11.03 -11.53
C GLY A 184 -1.12 12.32 -11.83
N GLN A 185 -0.45 13.44 -12.07
CA GLN A 185 -1.14 14.74 -12.12
C GLN A 185 -2.25 14.78 -13.18
N ILE A 186 -2.06 14.05 -14.28
CA ILE A 186 -3.06 13.89 -15.35
C ILE A 186 -4.27 13.10 -14.86
N GLU A 187 -4.05 12.02 -14.10
CA GLU A 187 -5.14 11.21 -13.51
C GLU A 187 -5.86 11.98 -12.39
N LEU A 188 -5.14 12.76 -11.60
CA LEU A 188 -5.73 13.64 -10.59
C LEU A 188 -6.67 14.67 -11.22
N PHE A 189 -6.28 15.25 -12.36
CA PHE A 189 -7.13 16.17 -13.11
C PHE A 189 -8.44 15.51 -13.55
N LYS A 190 -8.38 14.29 -14.11
CA LYS A 190 -9.57 13.50 -14.46
C LYS A 190 -10.46 13.22 -13.26
N LEU A 191 -9.88 12.77 -12.15
CA LEU A 191 -10.64 12.48 -10.92
C LEU A 191 -11.40 13.70 -10.39
N MET A 192 -10.89 14.92 -10.62
CA MET A 192 -11.54 16.16 -10.21
C MET A 192 -12.60 16.67 -11.19
N HIS A 193 -12.47 16.35 -12.48
CA HIS A 193 -13.29 16.94 -13.56
C HIS A 193 -14.22 15.93 -14.24
N TRP A 194 -14.16 14.66 -13.85
CA TRP A 194 -14.96 13.60 -14.43
C TRP A 194 -15.67 12.77 -13.35
N THR A 195 -16.94 12.45 -13.60
CA THR A 195 -17.72 11.53 -12.76
C THR A 195 -18.38 10.46 -13.62
N SER A 196 -18.58 9.27 -13.07
CA SER A 196 -19.22 8.18 -13.80
C SER A 196 -20.71 8.41 -14.08
N GLN A 197 -21.35 9.35 -13.36
CA GLN A 197 -22.77 9.65 -13.50
C GLN A 197 -23.04 10.74 -14.53
N ASN A 198 -22.19 11.78 -14.55
CA ASN A 198 -22.42 12.99 -15.36
C ASN A 198 -21.34 13.21 -16.44
N GLY A 199 -20.32 12.34 -16.52
CA GLY A 199 -19.19 12.53 -17.43
C GLY A 199 -18.28 13.68 -17.02
N TRP A 200 -17.71 14.38 -17.99
CA TRP A 200 -16.88 15.57 -17.79
C TRP A 200 -17.71 16.76 -17.29
N ILE A 201 -17.13 17.56 -16.41
CA ILE A 201 -17.77 18.76 -15.85
C ILE A 201 -18.07 19.83 -16.91
N ASN A 202 -17.24 19.92 -17.95
CA ASN A 202 -17.43 20.75 -19.13
C ASN A 202 -16.55 20.25 -20.30
N GLN A 203 -16.82 20.76 -21.51
CA GLN A 203 -16.07 20.39 -22.71
C GLN A 203 -14.61 20.84 -22.65
N GLU A 204 -14.31 21.95 -21.97
CA GLU A 204 -12.95 22.44 -21.82
C GLU A 204 -12.07 21.50 -20.99
N ALA A 205 -12.63 20.84 -19.97
CA ALA A 205 -11.92 19.85 -19.16
C ALA A 205 -11.64 18.57 -19.96
N GLU A 206 -12.58 18.13 -20.79
CA GLU A 206 -12.38 17.00 -21.70
C GLU A 206 -11.24 17.29 -22.69
N ALA A 207 -11.30 18.42 -23.41
CA ALA A 207 -10.26 18.83 -24.35
C ALA A 207 -8.89 19.02 -23.67
N SER A 208 -8.88 19.54 -22.43
CA SER A 208 -7.65 19.66 -21.65
C SER A 208 -7.05 18.29 -21.30
N TYR A 209 -7.88 17.32 -20.90
CA TYR A 209 -7.40 15.98 -20.59
C TYR A 209 -6.88 15.24 -21.84
N GLU A 210 -7.58 15.36 -22.97
CA GLU A 210 -7.12 14.78 -24.24
C GLU A 210 -5.77 15.34 -24.66
N LYS A 211 -5.60 16.66 -24.57
CA LYS A 211 -4.32 17.33 -24.86
C LYS A 211 -3.19 16.87 -23.93
N MET A 212 -3.48 16.60 -22.65
CA MET A 212 -2.49 16.03 -21.72
C MET A 212 -2.07 14.61 -22.14
N LEU A 213 -3.02 13.77 -22.55
CA LEU A 213 -2.71 12.42 -23.03
C LEU A 213 -1.90 12.43 -24.33
N GLU A 214 -2.18 13.37 -25.23
CA GLU A 214 -1.44 13.50 -26.48
C GLU A 214 0.01 13.93 -26.23
N LEU A 215 0.24 14.92 -25.36
CA LEU A 215 1.59 15.33 -24.95
C LEU A 215 2.34 14.21 -24.21
N GLN A 216 1.65 13.36 -23.45
CA GLN A 216 2.25 12.21 -22.77
C GLN A 216 2.73 11.13 -23.75
N LYS A 217 2.11 11.02 -24.93
CA LYS A 217 2.44 10.03 -25.97
C LYS A 217 3.53 10.49 -26.95
N GLN A 218 3.97 11.75 -26.89
CA GLN A 218 4.97 12.26 -27.82
C GLN A 218 6.35 11.64 -27.55
N PRO A 219 7.09 11.23 -28.61
CA PRO A 219 8.42 10.65 -28.46
C PRO A 219 9.41 11.68 -27.91
N VAL A 220 10.29 11.22 -27.03
CA VAL A 220 11.33 12.07 -26.42
C VAL A 220 12.34 12.49 -27.51
N PRO A 221 12.59 13.79 -27.71
CA PRO A 221 13.60 14.23 -28.68
C PRO A 221 14.98 13.70 -28.30
N GLU A 222 15.80 13.32 -29.30
CA GLU A 222 17.13 12.71 -29.12
C GLU A 222 17.99 13.54 -28.13
N GLY A 223 18.27 12.95 -26.96
CA GLY A 223 19.05 13.57 -25.88
C GLY A 223 18.24 14.27 -24.77
N GLY A 224 16.91 14.31 -24.85
CA GLY A 224 16.03 14.86 -23.81
C GLY A 224 15.52 13.84 -22.79
N GLN A 225 14.98 14.33 -21.67
CA GLN A 225 14.15 13.52 -20.75
C GLN A 225 12.68 13.64 -21.15
N ALA A 226 11.89 12.57 -20.99
CA ALA A 226 10.44 12.62 -21.18
C ALA A 226 9.81 13.67 -20.26
N LEU A 227 8.84 14.44 -20.77
CA LEU A 227 8.11 15.43 -19.97
C LEU A 227 7.44 14.73 -18.79
N LYS A 228 7.66 15.26 -17.58
CA LYS A 228 6.97 14.76 -16.39
C LYS A 228 5.50 15.20 -16.44
N GLU A 229 4.59 14.39 -15.92
CA GLU A 229 3.14 14.70 -15.96
C GLU A 229 2.79 16.08 -15.40
N ALA A 230 3.51 16.55 -14.37
CA ALA A 230 3.32 17.89 -13.82
C ALA A 230 3.66 19.01 -14.82
N GLU A 231 4.67 18.80 -15.67
CA GLU A 231 5.06 19.75 -16.73
C GLU A 231 4.02 19.77 -17.84
N ILE A 232 3.47 18.60 -18.19
CA ILE A 232 2.35 18.48 -19.14
C ILE A 232 1.13 19.23 -18.61
N CYS A 233 0.77 19.04 -17.34
CA CYS A 233 -0.36 19.75 -16.73
C CYS A 233 -0.15 21.28 -16.69
N VAL A 234 1.08 21.75 -16.41
CA VAL A 234 1.40 23.19 -16.50
C VAL A 234 1.25 23.71 -17.92
N GLN A 235 1.72 22.98 -18.94
CA GLN A 235 1.59 23.39 -20.34
C GLN A 235 0.13 23.49 -20.79
N VAL A 236 -0.72 22.57 -20.34
CA VAL A 236 -2.13 22.53 -20.77
C VAL A 236 -3.01 23.50 -19.98
N LEU A 237 -2.88 23.51 -18.64
CA LEU A 237 -3.80 24.26 -17.76
C LEU A 237 -3.28 25.67 -17.42
N GLY A 238 -1.97 25.88 -17.57
CA GLY A 238 -1.27 27.06 -17.09
C GLY A 238 -1.02 27.06 -15.58
N SER A 239 -0.11 27.94 -15.15
CA SER A 239 0.23 28.16 -13.73
C SER A 239 -0.10 29.58 -13.28
N ARG A 240 -0.44 29.76 -12.01
CA ARG A 240 -0.54 31.08 -11.33
C ARG A 240 0.15 30.97 -9.97
N SER A 241 0.76 32.06 -9.48
CA SER A 241 1.56 32.16 -8.23
C SER A 241 1.51 30.93 -7.30
N GLY A 242 2.35 29.93 -7.57
CA GLY A 242 2.51 28.74 -6.72
C GLY A 242 1.46 27.62 -6.86
N TYR A 243 0.60 27.62 -7.87
CA TYR A 243 -0.38 26.56 -8.14
C TYR A 243 -0.61 26.32 -9.65
N ILE A 244 -0.96 25.08 -9.99
CA ILE A 244 -1.40 24.70 -11.33
C ILE A 244 -2.92 24.87 -11.39
N LYS A 245 -3.42 25.55 -12.41
CA LYS A 245 -4.86 25.86 -12.53
C LYS A 245 -5.65 24.55 -12.66
N GLY A 246 -6.77 24.42 -11.95
CA GLY A 246 -7.66 23.24 -12.09
C GLY A 246 -7.18 21.96 -11.40
N LEU A 247 -6.09 21.96 -10.63
CA LEU A 247 -5.59 20.76 -9.94
C LEU A 247 -5.87 20.71 -8.42
N GLY A 248 -6.63 21.67 -7.88
CA GLY A 248 -6.93 21.75 -6.45
C GLY A 248 -5.70 22.00 -5.58
N HIS A 249 -5.69 21.50 -4.33
CA HIS A 249 -4.50 21.51 -3.45
C HIS A 249 -3.54 20.37 -3.83
N GLY A 250 -3.06 20.38 -5.08
CA GLY A 250 -2.08 19.43 -5.61
C GLY A 250 -0.62 19.82 -5.32
N PRO A 251 0.37 18.97 -5.67
CA PRO A 251 1.78 19.20 -5.38
C PRO A 251 2.26 20.56 -5.91
N ARG A 252 2.85 21.34 -5.01
CA ARG A 252 3.31 22.70 -5.26
C ARG A 252 4.40 22.67 -6.35
N PRO A 253 4.27 23.41 -7.47
CA PRO A 253 5.43 23.66 -8.31
C PRO A 253 6.51 24.35 -7.45
N PRO A 254 7.81 24.10 -7.69
CA PRO A 254 8.87 24.79 -6.96
C PRO A 254 8.63 26.30 -7.12
N SER A 255 8.44 27.00 -6.01
CA SER A 255 8.13 28.42 -6.06
C SER A 255 9.33 29.18 -6.58
N SER A 256 9.12 30.24 -7.37
CA SER A 256 10.20 31.15 -7.76
C SER A 256 10.86 31.84 -6.56
N SER A 257 10.27 31.71 -5.35
CA SER A 257 10.82 32.17 -4.08
C SER A 257 11.94 31.28 -3.52
N SER A 258 12.30 30.17 -4.18
CA SER A 258 13.51 29.39 -3.85
C SER A 258 14.80 30.07 -4.30
N LYS A 259 14.75 31.31 -4.80
CA LYS A 259 15.91 32.21 -4.77
C LYS A 259 16.17 32.69 -3.33
N SER A 260 16.41 31.77 -2.41
CA SER A 260 17.23 32.11 -1.25
C SER A 260 18.63 32.35 -1.79
N THR A 261 19.09 33.60 -1.72
CA THR A 261 20.44 34.02 -2.11
C THR A 261 21.54 33.44 -1.21
N HIS A 262 21.21 32.58 -0.24
CA HIS A 262 22.17 31.83 0.54
C HIS A 262 21.82 30.33 0.53
N LYS A 263 22.73 29.54 -0.05
CA LYS A 263 22.77 28.08 0.11
C LYS A 263 22.90 27.78 1.60
N SER A 264 22.16 26.77 2.08
CA SER A 264 22.31 26.35 3.47
C SER A 264 23.75 25.85 3.70
N HIS A 265 24.29 25.97 4.92
CA HIS A 265 25.66 25.52 5.23
C HIS A 265 25.89 24.06 4.81
N ARG A 266 24.88 23.22 4.99
CA ARG A 266 24.91 21.80 4.60
C ARG A 266 24.93 21.58 3.08
N GLU A 267 24.31 22.48 2.32
CA GLU A 267 24.29 22.42 0.86
C GLU A 267 25.64 22.87 0.27
N ILE A 268 26.30 23.85 0.91
CA ILE A 268 27.67 24.25 0.57
C ILE A 268 28.66 23.12 0.88
N GLU A 269 28.49 22.46 2.03
CA GLU A 269 29.33 21.32 2.43
C GLU A 269 29.21 20.15 1.46
N LEU A 270 27.98 19.77 1.09
CA LEU A 270 27.72 18.73 0.09
C LEU A 270 28.26 19.10 -1.30
N GLU A 271 28.19 20.38 -1.70
CA GLU A 271 28.77 20.82 -2.98
C GLU A 271 30.29 20.75 -2.98
N ASN A 272 30.94 21.08 -1.86
CA ASN A 272 32.38 20.96 -1.71
C ASN A 272 32.82 19.49 -1.74
N GLU A 273 32.07 18.59 -1.08
CA GLU A 273 32.31 17.14 -1.17
C GLU A 273 32.10 16.61 -2.59
N LEU A 274 31.05 17.05 -3.28
CA LEU A 274 30.81 16.68 -4.69
C LEU A 274 31.89 17.20 -5.63
N LYS A 275 32.47 18.37 -5.33
CA LYS A 275 33.59 18.91 -6.10
C LYS A 275 34.87 18.10 -5.85
N ALA A 276 35.19 17.82 -4.58
CA ALA A 276 36.36 17.03 -4.20
C ALA A 276 36.32 15.61 -4.78
N THR A 277 35.15 14.97 -4.76
CA THR A 277 34.96 13.63 -5.35
C THR A 277 35.12 13.64 -6.88
N ARG A 278 34.65 14.68 -7.57
CA ARG A 278 34.87 14.83 -9.02
C ARG A 278 36.33 15.03 -9.38
N GLU A 279 37.05 15.86 -8.63
CA GLU A 279 38.49 16.07 -8.82
C GLU A 279 39.27 14.78 -8.57
N LEU A 280 38.90 14.01 -7.54
CA LEU A 280 39.49 12.69 -7.29
C LEU A 280 39.23 11.72 -8.44
N LEU A 281 38.01 11.67 -8.98
CA LEU A 281 37.68 10.80 -10.12
C LEU A 281 38.47 11.18 -11.37
N GLN A 282 38.61 12.47 -11.67
CA GLN A 282 39.45 12.93 -12.79
C GLN A 282 40.92 12.54 -12.61
N SER A 283 41.45 12.65 -11.38
CA SER A 283 42.82 12.22 -11.08
C SER A 283 43.01 10.70 -11.27
N GLN A 284 42.00 9.89 -10.92
CA GLN A 284 42.06 8.45 -11.17
C GLN A 284 41.96 8.13 -12.66
N GLU A 285 41.09 8.82 -13.39
CA GLU A 285 40.90 8.61 -14.83
C GLU A 285 42.18 8.91 -15.60
N THR A 286 42.84 10.03 -15.31
CA THR A 286 44.15 10.36 -15.91
C THR A 286 45.23 9.33 -15.56
N ARG A 287 45.24 8.81 -14.32
CA ARG A 287 46.16 7.75 -13.92
C ARG A 287 45.91 6.45 -14.69
N ILE A 288 44.65 6.08 -14.89
CA ILE A 288 44.26 4.90 -15.67
C ILE A 288 44.66 5.09 -17.14
N GLN A 289 44.40 6.26 -17.73
CA GLN A 289 44.81 6.57 -19.10
C GLN A 289 46.34 6.50 -19.26
N HIS A 290 47.10 7.02 -18.29
CA HIS A 290 48.55 6.92 -18.31
C HIS A 290 49.03 5.46 -18.23
N GLN A 291 48.45 4.66 -17.34
CA GLN A 291 48.73 3.22 -17.24
C GLN A 291 48.39 2.47 -18.53
N GLN A 292 47.26 2.78 -19.16
CA GLN A 292 46.86 2.20 -20.45
C GLN A 292 47.86 2.55 -21.57
N SER A 293 48.34 3.79 -21.61
CA SER A 293 49.37 4.21 -22.58
C SER A 293 50.69 3.46 -22.38
N GLN A 294 51.15 3.30 -21.13
CA GLN A 294 52.34 2.51 -20.83
C GLN A 294 52.17 1.04 -21.25
N ILE A 295 51.01 0.43 -20.98
CA ILE A 295 50.70 -0.94 -21.40
C ILE A 295 50.73 -1.04 -22.94
N ALA A 296 50.17 -0.06 -23.64
CA ALA A 296 50.18 -0.04 -25.11
C ALA A 296 51.60 0.07 -25.68
N GLN A 297 52.47 0.90 -25.09
CA GLN A 297 53.88 1.02 -25.48
C GLN A 297 54.67 -0.28 -25.22
N LEU A 298 54.45 -0.93 -24.08
CA LEU A 298 55.04 -2.23 -23.80
C LEU A 298 54.55 -3.30 -24.77
N ALA A 299 53.26 -3.31 -25.10
CA ALA A 299 52.68 -4.22 -26.08
C ALA A 299 53.26 -4.02 -27.48
N SER A 300 53.47 -2.76 -27.92
CA SER A 300 54.11 -2.47 -29.21
C SER A 300 55.57 -2.92 -29.23
N PHE A 301 56.33 -2.67 -28.16
CA PHE A 301 57.72 -3.11 -28.05
C PHE A 301 57.84 -4.65 -28.11
N VAL A 302 56.98 -5.37 -27.37
CA VAL A 302 56.93 -6.84 -27.41
C VAL A 302 56.54 -7.35 -28.81
N SER A 303 55.60 -6.68 -29.49
CA SER A 303 55.21 -7.02 -30.86
C SER A 303 56.35 -6.81 -31.87
N GLU A 304 57.11 -5.72 -31.73
CA GLU A 304 58.27 -5.40 -32.58
C GLU A 304 59.41 -6.40 -32.37
N MET A 305 59.73 -6.76 -31.12
CA MET A 305 60.67 -7.85 -30.82
C MET A 305 60.21 -9.18 -31.44
N ARG A 306 58.91 -9.46 -31.40
CA ARG A 306 58.34 -10.69 -32.00
C ARG A 306 58.46 -10.70 -33.53
N GLN A 307 58.33 -9.55 -34.19
CA GLN A 307 58.55 -9.41 -35.64
C GLN A 307 60.03 -9.54 -36.01
N HIS A 308 60.93 -8.97 -35.20
CA HIS A 308 62.38 -9.05 -35.43
C HIS A 308 62.94 -10.48 -35.24
N MET A 309 62.22 -11.33 -34.52
CA MET A 309 62.48 -12.77 -34.38
C MET A 309 61.84 -13.64 -35.47
N HIS A 310 61.09 -13.06 -36.42
CA HIS A 310 60.46 -13.79 -37.54
C HIS A 310 61.01 -13.31 -38.89
N ILE A 311 62.11 -13.92 -39.32
CA ILE A 311 62.71 -13.75 -40.65
C ILE A 311 61.91 -14.57 -41.69
N PRO A 312 61.49 -14.00 -42.84
CA PRO A 312 60.91 -14.80 -43.92
C PRO A 312 62.00 -15.46 -44.77
N GLY A 313 62.22 -16.76 -44.52
CA GLY A 313 62.43 -17.79 -45.54
C GLY A 313 63.85 -18.12 -46.04
N SER A 314 64.36 -19.30 -45.69
CA SER A 314 64.94 -20.23 -46.68
C SER A 314 64.89 -21.67 -46.19
N SER A 315 64.25 -22.52 -47.01
CA SER A 315 64.30 -23.97 -46.94
C SER A 315 65.67 -24.47 -47.41
N SER A 316 66.28 -25.45 -46.73
CA SER A 316 66.71 -26.72 -47.34
C SER A 316 67.43 -27.68 -46.38
N ARG A 317 66.79 -28.85 -46.19
CA ARG A 317 67.29 -30.21 -46.41
C ARG A 317 68.21 -30.90 -45.37
N SER A 318 67.71 -32.09 -44.96
CA SER A 318 68.38 -33.31 -44.47
C SER A 318 69.08 -33.22 -43.10
N SER A 319 68.83 -34.08 -42.11
CA SER A 319 68.67 -35.54 -42.19
C SER A 319 67.90 -36.11 -40.98
N SER A 320 67.07 -37.14 -41.20
CA SER A 320 66.71 -38.16 -40.19
C SER A 320 67.90 -39.12 -40.00
N PRO A 321 68.03 -39.93 -38.90
CA PRO A 321 67.08 -41.00 -38.49
C PRO A 321 66.72 -40.97 -36.99
N SER A 322 65.47 -41.32 -36.63
CA SER A 322 65.07 -42.59 -35.96
C SER A 322 65.41 -42.66 -34.47
N ASP A 323 64.41 -42.66 -33.59
CA ASP A 323 63.87 -43.90 -33.01
C ASP A 323 62.79 -43.63 -31.95
N ASP A 324 61.75 -44.48 -32.03
CA ASP A 324 61.00 -45.08 -30.92
C ASP A 324 60.09 -44.24 -30.00
N THR A 325 58.83 -44.22 -30.45
CA THR A 325 57.64 -44.78 -29.77
C THR A 325 57.04 -44.14 -28.50
N PRO A 326 55.71 -44.32 -28.32
CA PRO A 326 54.83 -43.37 -27.65
C PRO A 326 54.37 -43.86 -26.27
N LEU A 327 53.80 -42.98 -25.45
CA LEU A 327 52.72 -43.41 -24.57
C LEU A 327 51.65 -42.33 -24.41
N MET A 328 50.42 -42.79 -24.61
CA MET A 328 49.13 -42.14 -24.44
C MET A 328 48.79 -41.77 -23.00
N ASP A 329 47.80 -40.88 -22.91
CA ASP A 329 46.80 -40.68 -21.85
C ASP A 329 47.31 -40.16 -20.49
N SER A 330 46.65 -39.21 -19.81
CA SER A 330 45.26 -38.74 -19.86
C SER A 330 45.17 -37.22 -19.64
#